data_AF-A0A9P3JCB0-F1
#
_entry.id   AF-A0A9P3JCB0-F1
#
_cell.length_a   1.000
_cell.length_b   1.000
_cell.length_c   1.000
_cell.angle_alpha   90.00
_cell.angle_beta   90.00
_cell.angle_gamma   90.00
#
_symmetry.space_group_name_H-M   'P 1'
#
loop_
_entity.id
_entity.type
_entity.pdbx_description
1 polymer ?
#
loop_
_entity_poly.entity_id
_entity_poly.type
_entity_poly.pdbx_seq_one_letter_code
_entity_poly.pdbx_strand_id
1 'polypeptide(L)'
;MTPSAPGESIVVSLQMQRRGDGKKMGFPIPPWSVHLRQHQIYDGDAYFLHCQERALQHREQQQQQGAESDDGGSEHGAVSRRGSGWKAFYMPTSSDLFVVALRQWLAKYGGGAVAYPPAFSGVSLPPQPLPKEVVLDRLASHTAHCTSCSSALSALQRAQLLLPPLSLLAAAAAAASTSLRARVPLALLAVAAAAAAWKAREEAKEFVYTGWDHARKE
;
A
#
# COMPACT_ATOMS: atom_id res chain seq x y z
N MET A 1 6.15 10.66 7.50
CA MET A 1 4.68 10.52 7.49
C MET A 1 4.11 11.63 8.36
N THR A 2 3.05 12.30 7.92
CA THR A 2 2.37 13.35 8.69
C THR A 2 0.90 12.97 8.84
N PRO A 3 0.34 12.97 10.06
CA PRO A 3 -1.08 12.69 10.24
C PRO A 3 -1.93 13.80 9.63
N SER A 4 -2.93 13.45 8.83
CA SER A 4 -3.88 14.41 8.24
C SER A 4 -5.20 14.46 9.00
N ALA A 5 -5.69 13.30 9.42
CA ALA A 5 -6.92 13.10 10.19
C ALA A 5 -6.83 11.77 10.97
N PRO A 6 -7.71 11.51 11.95
CA PRO A 6 -7.78 10.19 12.60
C PRO A 6 -7.96 9.07 11.58
N GLY A 7 -7.03 8.11 11.55
CA GLY A 7 -7.04 6.99 10.61
C GLY A 7 -6.44 7.32 9.23
N GLU A 8 -5.92 8.54 9.05
CA GLU A 8 -5.30 8.99 7.81
C GLU A 8 -3.90 9.55 8.06
N SER A 9 -2.96 9.12 7.23
CA SER A 9 -1.61 9.67 7.24
C SER A 9 -1.09 9.84 5.82
N ILE A 10 -0.29 10.87 5.62
CA ILE A 10 0.34 11.17 4.34
C ILE A 10 1.80 10.77 4.41
N VAL A 11 2.23 9.98 3.44
CA VAL A 11 3.64 9.64 3.22
C VAL A 11 4.08 10.24 1.90
N VAL A 12 5.01 11.18 1.96
CA VAL A 12 5.67 11.70 0.76
C VAL A 12 7.07 11.09 0.72
N SER A 13 7.30 10.24 -0.27
CA SER A 13 8.62 9.71 -0.59
C SER A 13 9.10 10.35 -1.88
N LEU A 14 10.24 11.05 -1.82
CA LEU A 14 10.91 11.56 -3.01
C LEU A 14 11.87 10.48 -3.52
N GLN A 15 11.49 9.83 -4.61
CA GLN A 15 12.36 8.86 -5.24
C GLN A 15 13.19 9.55 -6.32
N MET A 16 14.45 9.84 -6.00
CA MET A 16 15.44 10.29 -6.98
C MET A 16 15.91 9.07 -7.80
N GLN A 17 15.08 8.64 -8.74
CA GLN A 17 15.47 7.59 -9.67
C GLN A 17 16.49 8.19 -10.64
N ARG A 18 17.78 7.86 -10.46
CA ARG A 18 18.76 8.02 -11.55
C ARG A 18 18.17 7.26 -12.74
N ARG A 19 17.93 7.94 -13.86
CA ARG A 19 17.70 7.28 -15.16
C ARG A 19 18.95 6.47 -15.46
N GLY A 20 18.96 5.22 -15.01
CA GLY A 20 20.02 4.26 -15.25
C GLY A 20 19.50 3.20 -16.20
N ASP A 21 20.36 2.77 -17.11
CA ASP A 21 20.13 1.71 -18.10
C ASP A 21 20.05 0.32 -17.44
N GLY A 22 19.19 0.17 -16.43
CA GLY A 22 18.97 -1.08 -15.73
C GLY A 22 18.50 -2.12 -16.72
N LYS A 23 19.37 -3.08 -17.05
CA LYS A 23 19.05 -4.24 -17.89
C LYS A 23 18.87 -5.46 -17.00
N LYS A 24 17.76 -6.19 -17.17
CA LYS A 24 17.59 -7.54 -16.62
C LYS A 24 17.57 -8.52 -17.78
N MET A 25 18.51 -9.48 -17.80
CA MET A 25 18.70 -10.40 -18.94
C MET A 25 18.79 -9.69 -20.31
N GLY A 26 19.38 -8.49 -20.36
CA GLY A 26 19.54 -7.71 -21.60
C GLY A 26 18.35 -6.83 -21.99
N PHE A 27 17.19 -6.94 -21.34
CA PHE A 27 16.02 -6.11 -21.61
C PHE A 27 15.96 -4.87 -20.69
N PRO A 28 15.54 -3.69 -21.21
CA PRO A 28 15.39 -2.49 -20.41
C PRO A 28 14.29 -2.68 -19.36
N ILE A 29 14.62 -2.41 -18.09
CA ILE A 29 13.65 -2.43 -17.01
C ILE A 29 12.83 -1.14 -17.08
N PRO A 30 11.50 -1.22 -17.21
CA PRO A 30 10.69 -0.02 -17.27
C PRO A 30 10.77 0.74 -15.93
N PRO A 31 10.93 2.07 -15.93
CA PRO A 31 11.11 2.86 -14.70
C PRO A 31 9.99 2.66 -13.66
N TRP A 32 8.75 2.50 -14.14
CA TRP A 32 7.58 2.27 -13.29
C TRP A 32 7.70 0.98 -12.48
N SER A 33 8.38 -0.06 -12.97
CA SER A 33 8.45 -1.36 -12.27
C SER A 33 9.31 -1.29 -11.01
N VAL A 34 10.41 -0.52 -11.04
CA VAL A 34 11.27 -0.29 -9.87
C VAL A 34 10.58 0.65 -8.89
N HIS A 35 9.87 1.66 -9.40
CA HIS A 35 9.11 2.59 -8.57
C HIS A 35 7.96 1.87 -7.83
N LEU A 36 7.20 1.04 -8.56
CA LEU A 36 6.06 0.31 -8.01
C LEU A 36 6.49 -0.74 -6.99
N ARG A 37 7.63 -1.41 -7.19
CA ARG A 37 8.15 -2.43 -6.24
C ARG A 37 8.40 -1.87 -4.85
N GLN A 38 8.75 -0.59 -4.71
CA GLN A 38 8.95 0.02 -3.39
C GLN A 38 7.65 0.08 -2.56
N HIS A 39 6.48 0.02 -3.20
CA HIS A 39 5.20 -0.04 -2.50
C HIS A 39 4.98 -1.33 -1.72
N GLN A 40 5.68 -2.41 -2.05
CA GLN A 40 5.59 -3.65 -1.27
C GLN A 40 5.96 -3.45 0.22
N ILE A 41 6.90 -2.54 0.50
CA ILE A 41 7.28 -2.18 1.87
C ILE A 41 6.13 -1.40 2.54
N TYR A 42 5.59 -0.40 1.85
CA TYR A 42 4.51 0.44 2.37
C TYR A 42 3.23 -0.36 2.60
N ASP A 43 2.88 -1.27 1.71
CA ASP A 43 1.73 -2.15 1.86
C ASP A 43 1.85 -3.04 3.10
N GLY A 44 3.04 -3.57 3.34
CA GLY A 44 3.32 -4.40 4.51
C GLY A 44 3.16 -3.64 5.83
N ASP A 45 3.65 -2.41 5.88
CA ASP A 45 3.59 -1.57 7.07
C ASP A 45 2.20 -0.94 7.26
N ALA A 46 1.51 -0.53 6.18
CA ALA A 46 0.23 0.16 6.24
C ALA A 46 -0.86 -0.68 6.94
N TYR A 47 -0.99 -1.95 6.56
CA TYR A 47 -1.98 -2.83 7.19
C TYR A 47 -1.64 -3.12 8.66
N PHE A 48 -0.36 -3.31 8.96
CA PHE A 48 0.10 -3.53 10.33
C PHE A 48 -0.16 -2.31 11.22
N LEU A 49 0.17 -1.11 10.75
CA LEU A 49 -0.08 0.15 11.46
C LEU A 49 -1.59 0.40 11.65
N HIS A 50 -2.41 0.11 10.63
CA HIS A 50 -3.87 0.16 10.75
C HIS A 50 -4.36 -0.74 11.88
N CYS A 51 -3.95 -2.01 11.91
CA CYS A 51 -4.32 -2.93 13.00
C CYS A 51 -3.85 -2.45 14.38
N GLN A 52 -2.62 -1.90 14.48
CA GLN A 52 -2.12 -1.34 15.74
C GLN A 52 -2.98 -0.18 16.24
N GLU A 53 -3.35 0.74 15.34
CA GLU A 53 -4.20 1.88 15.67
C GLU A 53 -5.56 1.42 16.21
N ARG A 54 -6.20 0.42 15.57
CA ARG A 54 -7.46 -0.18 16.06
C ARG A 54 -7.29 -0.82 17.44
N ALA A 55 -6.20 -1.55 17.66
CA ALA A 55 -5.94 -2.22 18.93
C ALA A 55 -5.65 -1.23 20.08
N LEU A 56 -5.15 -0.03 19.78
CA LEU A 56 -5.03 1.04 20.77
C LEU A 56 -6.39 1.66 21.08
N GLN A 57 -7.19 1.98 20.06
CA GLN A 57 -8.52 2.55 20.24
C GLN A 57 -9.40 1.66 21.14
N HIS A 58 -9.43 0.35 20.89
CA HIS A 58 -10.21 -0.58 21.72
C HIS A 58 -9.73 -0.62 23.17
N ARG A 59 -8.41 -0.53 23.42
CA ARG A 59 -7.85 -0.47 24.78
C ARG A 59 -8.18 0.84 25.48
N GLU A 60 -8.13 1.96 24.77
CA GLU A 60 -8.51 3.27 25.31
C GLU A 60 -10.01 3.31 25.69
N GLN A 61 -10.88 2.77 24.83
CA GLN A 61 -12.32 2.66 25.11
C GLN A 61 -12.61 1.76 26.33
N GLN A 62 -11.94 0.61 26.45
CA GLN A 62 -12.08 -0.27 27.60
C GLN A 62 -11.60 0.38 28.90
N GLN A 63 -10.50 1.12 28.87
CA GLN A 63 -9.99 1.83 30.05
C GLN A 63 -10.93 2.96 30.49
N GLN A 64 -11.54 3.69 29.55
CA GLN A 64 -12.52 4.74 29.87
C GLN A 64 -13.78 4.15 30.52
N GLN A 65 -14.30 3.03 29.99
CA GLN A 65 -15.47 2.36 30.55
C GLN A 65 -15.21 1.73 31.93
N GLY A 66 -13.99 1.23 32.17
CA GLY A 66 -13.58 0.71 33.48
C GLY A 66 -13.36 1.78 34.56
N ALA A 67 -13.06 3.02 34.15
CA ALA A 67 -12.88 4.15 35.07
C ALA A 67 -14.21 4.81 35.46
N GLU A 68 -15.23 4.78 34.59
CA GLU A 68 -16.59 5.27 34.92
C GLU A 68 -17.39 4.32 35.82
N SER A 69 -16.94 3.06 35.96
CA SER A 69 -17.61 2.05 36.80
C SER A 69 -17.05 1.93 38.23
N ASP A 70 -15.98 2.65 38.55
CA ASP A 70 -15.35 2.67 39.88
C ASP A 70 -15.73 3.98 40.61
N ASP A 71 -16.91 4.01 41.24
CA ASP A 71 -17.49 5.13 42.03
C ASP A 71 -16.75 5.34 43.39
N GLY A 72 -15.45 5.06 43.44
CA GLY A 72 -14.61 5.14 44.62
C GLY A 72 -13.84 6.46 44.67
N GLY A 73 -14.46 7.51 45.22
CA GLY A 73 -13.88 8.84 45.36
C GLY A 73 -12.40 8.86 45.78
N SER A 74 -11.53 9.29 44.87
CA SER A 74 -10.15 9.68 45.16
C SER A 74 -9.76 10.79 44.19
N GLU A 75 -9.80 12.04 44.67
CA GLU A 75 -9.39 13.25 43.94
C GLU A 75 -7.86 13.31 43.75
N HIS A 76 -7.30 12.34 43.04
CA HIS A 76 -5.93 12.41 42.54
C HIS A 76 -5.96 12.54 41.04
N GLY A 77 -6.15 13.79 40.62
CA GLY A 77 -5.76 14.35 39.33
C GLY A 77 -6.02 13.43 38.14
N ALA A 78 -7.14 13.65 37.46
CA ALA A 78 -7.31 13.28 36.06
C ALA A 78 -6.27 14.04 35.20
N VAL A 79 -5.00 13.63 35.30
CA VAL A 79 -4.04 13.81 34.23
C VAL A 79 -4.65 13.03 33.10
N SER A 80 -5.23 13.76 32.14
CA SER A 80 -5.54 13.26 30.81
C SER A 80 -4.28 12.55 30.32
N ARG A 81 -4.23 11.24 30.56
CA ARG A 81 -3.10 10.40 30.17
C ARG A 81 -3.28 10.13 28.69
N ARG A 82 -3.25 11.21 27.89
CA ARG A 82 -2.91 11.21 26.47
C ARG A 82 -1.41 10.86 26.34
N GLY A 83 -0.96 9.87 27.10
CA GLY A 83 0.32 9.24 26.92
C GLY A 83 0.17 8.37 25.69
N SER A 84 0.91 8.70 24.65
CA SER A 84 0.91 7.95 23.40
C SER A 84 0.97 6.45 23.72
N GLY A 85 -0.04 5.67 23.27
CA GLY A 85 -0.21 4.26 23.58
C GLY A 85 0.92 3.33 23.07
N TRP A 86 2.07 3.88 22.66
CA TRP A 86 3.20 3.17 22.07
C TRP A 86 3.82 2.10 22.98
N LYS A 87 3.71 2.26 24.31
CA LYS A 87 4.18 1.25 25.28
C LYS A 87 3.45 -0.09 25.13
N ALA A 88 2.28 -0.10 24.51
CA ALA A 88 1.49 -1.29 24.23
C ALA A 88 2.14 -2.24 23.20
N PHE A 89 3.11 -1.76 22.42
CA PHE A 89 3.81 -2.51 21.38
C PHE A 89 5.34 -2.51 21.56
N TYR A 90 5.80 -2.08 22.74
CA TYR A 90 7.22 -2.07 23.09
C TYR A 90 7.66 -3.44 23.60
N MET A 91 8.81 -3.94 23.12
CA MET A 91 9.45 -5.14 23.66
C MET A 91 10.68 -4.74 24.47
N PRO A 92 10.85 -5.22 25.73
CA PRO A 92 11.98 -4.84 26.57
C PRO A 92 13.28 -5.57 26.18
N THR A 93 13.72 -5.40 24.93
CA THR A 93 14.95 -5.99 24.40
C THR A 93 15.95 -4.90 24.03
N SER A 94 17.23 -5.26 23.94
CA SER A 94 18.29 -4.33 23.52
C SER A 94 18.06 -3.76 22.11
N SER A 95 17.30 -4.44 21.27
CA SER A 95 16.97 -3.99 19.92
C SER A 95 16.04 -2.76 19.90
N ASP A 96 15.26 -2.56 20.96
CA ASP A 96 14.26 -1.48 21.04
C ASP A 96 14.83 -0.18 21.66
N LEU A 97 16.11 -0.15 22.05
CA LEU A 97 16.74 1.00 22.69
C LEU A 97 16.58 2.28 21.87
N PHE A 98 16.71 2.21 20.55
CA PHE A 98 16.51 3.36 19.67
C PHE A 98 15.06 3.86 19.70
N VAL A 99 14.08 2.96 19.65
CA VAL A 99 12.65 3.31 19.72
C VAL A 99 12.33 3.99 21.04
N VAL A 100 12.89 3.49 22.15
CA VAL A 100 12.73 4.08 23.48
C VAL A 100 13.34 5.48 23.53
N ALA A 101 14.59 5.64 23.08
CA ALA A 101 15.26 6.92 23.05
C ALA A 101 14.51 7.96 22.19
N LEU A 102 14.02 7.55 21.02
CA LEU A 102 13.20 8.38 20.14
C LEU A 102 11.90 8.84 20.84
N ARG A 103 11.20 7.92 21.51
CA ARG A 103 9.95 8.25 22.23
C ARG A 103 10.19 9.16 23.44
N GLN A 104 11.28 8.96 24.17
CA GLN A 104 11.69 9.85 25.26
C GLN A 104 12.05 11.25 24.73
N TRP A 105 12.79 11.32 23.63
CA TRP A 105 13.09 12.58 22.96
C TRP A 105 11.81 13.30 22.51
N LEU A 106 10.86 12.59 21.90
CA LEU A 106 9.57 13.16 21.48
C LEU A 106 8.74 13.65 22.67
N ALA A 107 8.75 12.93 23.80
CA ALA A 107 8.12 13.39 25.04
C ALA A 107 8.75 14.68 25.57
N LYS A 108 10.08 14.79 25.51
CA LYS A 108 10.81 15.94 26.03
C LYS A 108 10.71 17.18 25.13
N TYR A 109 10.77 17.00 23.81
CA TYR A 109 10.93 18.11 22.86
C TYR A 109 9.73 18.30 21.91
N GLY A 110 8.92 17.26 21.69
CA GLY A 110 7.81 17.26 20.72
C GLY A 110 6.42 17.17 21.32
N GLY A 111 6.26 17.45 22.63
CA GLY A 111 4.95 17.41 23.29
C GLY A 111 4.37 16.01 23.52
N GLY A 112 5.17 14.95 23.34
CA GLY A 112 4.79 13.55 23.67
C GLY A 112 3.87 12.82 22.71
N ALA A 113 3.28 13.53 21.74
CA ALA A 113 2.49 12.96 20.66
C ALA A 113 2.52 13.86 19.42
N VAL A 114 2.25 13.27 18.25
CA VAL A 114 2.02 14.06 17.03
C VAL A 114 0.54 14.44 17.03
N ALA A 115 0.24 15.73 17.19
CA ALA A 115 -1.13 16.22 17.16
C ALA A 115 -1.69 16.24 15.73
N TYR A 116 -2.98 15.97 15.61
CA TYR A 116 -3.73 16.25 14.37
C TYR A 116 -3.89 17.76 14.19
N PRO A 117 -4.21 18.22 12.96
CA PRO A 117 -4.66 19.59 12.75
C PRO A 117 -5.81 19.95 13.71
N PRO A 118 -5.90 21.20 14.22
CA PRO A 118 -6.90 21.58 15.23
C PRO A 118 -8.34 21.23 14.87
N ALA A 119 -8.69 21.23 13.58
CA ALA A 119 -9.99 20.85 13.04
C ALA A 119 -10.43 19.41 13.39
N PHE A 120 -9.49 18.53 13.76
CA PHE A 120 -9.76 17.15 14.13
C PHE A 120 -9.59 16.89 15.64
N SER A 121 -9.53 17.95 16.45
CA SER A 121 -9.47 17.83 17.90
C SER A 121 -10.73 17.16 18.43
N GLY A 122 -10.59 16.00 19.07
CA GLY A 122 -11.73 15.25 19.63
C GLY A 122 -12.47 14.38 18.62
N VAL A 123 -12.05 14.35 17.35
CA VAL A 123 -12.57 13.41 16.36
C VAL A 123 -11.99 12.02 16.65
N SER A 124 -12.86 11.02 16.77
CA SER A 124 -12.47 9.63 16.95
C SER A 124 -12.23 8.95 15.60
N LEU A 125 -11.54 7.81 15.63
CA LEU A 125 -11.38 6.97 14.45
C LEU A 125 -12.73 6.47 13.95
N PRO A 126 -12.87 6.20 12.64
CA PRO A 126 -14.05 5.58 12.08
C PRO A 126 -14.47 4.31 12.85
N PRO A 127 -15.76 4.00 13.00
CA PRO A 127 -16.22 2.96 13.91
C PRO A 127 -15.79 1.54 13.48
N GLN A 128 -15.55 1.31 12.19
CA GLN A 128 -15.16 -0.01 11.68
C GLN A 128 -13.75 -0.01 11.09
N PRO A 129 -12.97 -1.10 11.28
CA PRO A 129 -11.71 -1.25 10.61
C PRO A 129 -11.93 -1.36 9.11
N LEU A 130 -11.12 -0.63 8.34
CA LEU A 130 -11.12 -0.78 6.89
C LEU A 130 -10.69 -2.21 6.50
N PRO A 131 -11.33 -2.80 5.47
CA PRO A 131 -10.89 -4.07 4.91
C PRO A 131 -9.49 -3.90 4.29
N LYS A 132 -8.71 -4.98 4.25
CA LYS A 132 -7.32 -4.96 3.79
C LYS A 132 -7.20 -4.42 2.36
N GLU A 133 -8.17 -4.71 1.52
CA GLU A 133 -8.27 -4.28 0.13
C GLU A 133 -8.34 -2.75 0.00
N VAL A 134 -8.99 -2.09 0.96
CA VAL A 134 -9.10 -0.62 0.99
C VAL A 134 -7.83 -0.01 1.57
N VAL A 135 -7.25 -0.62 2.62
CA VAL A 135 -5.99 -0.15 3.20
C VAL A 135 -4.83 -0.23 2.20
N LEU A 136 -4.83 -1.26 1.35
CA LEU A 136 -3.81 -1.50 0.34
C LEU A 136 -4.26 -1.08 -1.07
N ASP A 137 -5.27 -0.21 -1.18
CA ASP A 137 -5.68 0.35 -2.47
C ASP A 137 -4.58 1.30 -2.99
N ARG A 138 -3.73 0.75 -3.83
CA ARG A 138 -2.62 1.47 -4.46
C ARG A 138 -3.12 2.41 -5.55
N LEU A 139 -4.27 2.12 -6.16
CA LEU A 139 -4.81 2.98 -7.21
C LEU A 139 -5.17 4.34 -6.64
N ALA A 140 -5.94 4.35 -5.56
CA ALA A 140 -6.37 5.57 -4.87
C ALA A 140 -5.21 6.26 -4.15
N SER A 141 -4.37 5.51 -3.41
CA SER A 141 -3.31 6.11 -2.59
C SER A 141 -2.11 6.61 -3.39
N HIS A 142 -1.84 6.05 -4.57
CA HIS A 142 -0.61 6.35 -5.31
C HIS A 142 -0.78 6.43 -6.84
N THR A 143 -1.24 5.37 -7.51
CA THR A 143 -1.18 5.27 -8.97
C THR A 143 -1.91 6.43 -9.65
N ALA A 144 -3.08 6.83 -9.15
CA ALA A 144 -3.86 7.94 -9.71
C ALA A 144 -3.12 9.29 -9.63
N HIS A 145 -2.23 9.46 -8.67
CA HIS A 145 -1.50 10.70 -8.41
C HIS A 145 -0.07 10.70 -8.96
N CYS A 146 0.47 9.53 -9.35
CA CYS A 146 1.81 9.40 -9.90
C CYS A 146 1.78 9.30 -11.42
N THR A 147 2.39 10.26 -12.13
CA THR A 147 2.41 10.30 -13.60
C THR A 147 3.09 9.09 -14.24
N SER A 148 4.15 8.56 -13.63
CA SER A 148 4.84 7.37 -14.13
C SER A 148 3.96 6.12 -14.03
N CYS A 149 3.28 5.94 -12.90
CA CYS A 149 2.44 4.76 -12.64
C CYS A 149 1.11 4.84 -13.41
N SER A 150 0.44 6.00 -13.43
CA SER A 150 -0.80 6.19 -14.18
C SER A 150 -0.60 6.04 -15.69
N SER A 151 0.52 6.55 -16.22
CA SER A 151 0.86 6.37 -17.64
C SER A 151 1.13 4.90 -17.97
N ALA A 152 1.84 4.18 -17.11
CA ALA A 152 2.09 2.75 -17.28
C ALA A 152 0.80 1.94 -17.24
N LEU A 153 -0.07 2.19 -16.26
CA LEU A 153 -1.39 1.56 -16.16
C LEU A 153 -2.24 1.84 -17.40
N SER A 154 -2.27 3.08 -17.87
CA SER A 154 -2.99 3.46 -19.09
C SER A 154 -2.47 2.70 -20.32
N ALA A 155 -1.16 2.52 -20.44
CA ALA A 155 -0.58 1.75 -21.55
C ALA A 155 -0.97 0.27 -21.47
N LEU A 156 -0.95 -0.33 -20.28
CA LEU A 156 -1.37 -1.72 -20.06
C LEU A 156 -2.86 -1.91 -20.37
N GLN A 157 -3.72 -0.97 -19.97
CA GLN A 157 -5.15 -0.99 -20.27
C GLN A 157 -5.42 -0.88 -21.78
N ARG A 158 -4.68 -0.04 -22.52
CA ARG A 158 -4.76 -0.01 -23.99
C ARG A 158 -4.36 -1.35 -24.60
N ALA A 159 -3.31 -1.99 -24.08
CA ALA A 159 -2.90 -3.31 -24.52
C ALA A 159 -4.02 -4.36 -24.27
N GLN A 160 -4.68 -4.30 -23.11
CA GLN A 160 -5.81 -5.18 -22.80
C GLN A 160 -7.03 -4.96 -23.71
N LEU A 161 -7.22 -3.74 -24.22
CA LEU A 161 -8.27 -3.44 -25.19
C LEU A 161 -7.94 -3.94 -26.60
N LEU A 162 -6.68 -3.82 -27.03
CA LEU A 162 -6.28 -4.07 -28.42
C LEU A 162 -5.78 -5.49 -28.68
N LEU A 163 -5.07 -6.11 -27.75
CA LEU A 163 -4.42 -7.41 -27.98
C LEU A 163 -5.41 -8.59 -28.09
N PRO A 164 -6.49 -8.69 -27.28
CA PRO A 164 -7.46 -9.77 -27.44
C PRO A 164 -8.12 -9.83 -28.82
N PRO A 165 -8.71 -8.74 -29.39
CA PRO A 165 -9.29 -8.82 -30.72
C PRO A 165 -8.23 -9.09 -31.81
N LEU A 166 -7.01 -8.55 -31.68
CA LEU A 166 -5.91 -8.87 -32.60
C LEU A 166 -5.53 -10.37 -32.56
N SER A 167 -5.52 -10.98 -31.38
CA SER A 167 -5.26 -12.42 -31.24
C SER A 167 -6.33 -13.26 -31.94
N LEU A 168 -7.61 -12.88 -31.80
CA LEU A 168 -8.73 -13.58 -32.42
C LEU A 168 -8.70 -13.42 -33.94
N LEU A 169 -8.40 -12.22 -34.44
CA LEU A 169 -8.25 -11.97 -35.88
C LEU A 169 -7.10 -12.78 -36.48
N ALA A 170 -5.95 -12.83 -35.80
CA ALA A 170 -4.81 -13.63 -36.25
C ALA A 170 -5.12 -15.12 -36.24
N ALA A 171 -5.82 -15.62 -35.21
CA ALA A 171 -6.27 -17.01 -35.13
C ALA A 171 -7.26 -17.37 -36.25
N ALA A 172 -8.24 -16.50 -36.52
CA ALA A 172 -9.19 -16.69 -37.60
C ALA A 172 -8.50 -16.71 -38.98
N ALA A 173 -7.56 -15.79 -39.21
CA ALA A 173 -6.75 -15.77 -40.43
C ALA A 173 -5.88 -17.02 -40.59
N ALA A 174 -5.31 -17.54 -39.48
CA ALA A 174 -4.57 -18.80 -39.49
C ALA A 174 -5.47 -19.99 -39.85
N ALA A 175 -6.69 -20.05 -39.31
CA ALA A 175 -7.65 -21.12 -39.61
C ALA A 175 -8.15 -21.08 -41.07
N ALA A 176 -8.38 -19.88 -41.61
CA ALA A 176 -8.87 -19.68 -42.98
C ALA A 176 -7.79 -19.85 -44.06
N SER A 177 -6.52 -19.60 -43.73
CA SER A 177 -5.42 -19.81 -44.66
C SER A 177 -5.35 -21.28 -45.06
N THR A 178 -4.94 -21.60 -46.29
CA THR A 178 -4.68 -22.98 -46.77
C THR A 178 -3.20 -23.31 -46.86
N SER A 179 -2.34 -22.29 -46.90
CA SER A 179 -0.88 -22.41 -47.05
C SER A 179 -0.21 -22.53 -45.69
N LEU A 180 0.55 -23.60 -45.47
CA LEU A 180 1.29 -23.82 -44.23
C LEU A 180 2.27 -22.67 -43.91
N ARG A 181 2.89 -22.08 -44.94
CA ARG A 181 3.82 -20.94 -44.81
C ARG A 181 3.13 -19.68 -44.26
N ALA A 182 1.84 -19.51 -44.50
CA ALA A 182 1.06 -18.39 -43.97
C ALA A 182 0.37 -18.74 -42.64
N ARG A 183 -0.10 -19.99 -42.47
CA ARG A 183 -0.74 -20.48 -41.24
C ARG A 183 0.17 -20.37 -40.01
N VAL A 184 1.41 -20.84 -40.12
CA VAL A 184 2.35 -20.91 -38.98
C VAL A 184 2.62 -19.53 -38.37
N PRO A 185 3.06 -18.49 -39.11
CA PRO A 185 3.33 -17.18 -38.51
C PRO A 185 2.07 -16.51 -37.95
N LEU A 186 0.90 -16.71 -38.56
CA LEU A 186 -0.38 -16.17 -38.04
C LEU A 186 -0.78 -16.84 -36.72
N ALA A 187 -0.62 -18.16 -36.61
CA ALA A 187 -0.86 -18.87 -35.36
C ALA A 187 0.11 -18.43 -34.25
N LEU A 188 1.40 -18.26 -34.58
CA LEU A 188 2.39 -17.73 -33.63
C LEU A 188 2.04 -16.31 -33.18
N LEU A 189 1.60 -15.44 -34.10
CA LEU A 189 1.16 -14.09 -33.78
C LEU A 189 -0.05 -14.10 -32.84
N ALA A 190 -1.03 -14.98 -33.08
CA ALA A 190 -2.20 -15.12 -32.23
C ALA A 190 -1.82 -15.52 -30.80
N VAL A 191 -0.94 -16.53 -30.66
CA VAL A 191 -0.43 -16.99 -29.36
C VAL A 191 0.37 -15.89 -28.67
N ALA A 192 1.25 -15.21 -29.38
CA ALA A 192 2.06 -14.12 -28.83
C ALA A 192 1.20 -12.94 -28.35
N ALA A 193 0.18 -12.54 -29.12
CA ALA A 193 -0.76 -11.50 -28.73
C ALA A 193 -1.59 -11.89 -27.50
N ALA A 194 -2.06 -13.14 -27.43
CA ALA A 194 -2.78 -13.66 -26.26
C ALA A 194 -1.89 -13.69 -25.00
N ALA A 195 -0.64 -14.15 -25.13
CA ALA A 195 0.33 -14.16 -24.04
C ALA A 195 0.67 -12.74 -23.56
N ALA A 196 0.82 -11.79 -24.49
CA ALA A 196 1.05 -10.38 -24.17
C ALA A 196 -0.18 -9.76 -23.47
N ALA A 197 -1.41 -10.08 -23.90
CA ALA A 197 -2.63 -9.60 -23.25
C ALA A 197 -2.76 -10.14 -21.82
N TRP A 198 -2.47 -11.43 -21.62
CA TRP A 198 -2.43 -12.05 -20.30
C TRP A 198 -1.39 -11.37 -19.40
N LYS A 199 -0.16 -11.18 -19.90
CA LYS A 199 0.90 -10.53 -19.15
C LYS A 199 0.54 -9.08 -18.80
N ALA A 200 -0.05 -8.33 -19.74
CA ALA A 200 -0.50 -6.96 -19.49
C ALA A 200 -1.62 -6.88 -18.44
N ARG A 201 -2.50 -7.88 -18.38
CA ARG A 201 -3.52 -8.01 -17.33
C ARG A 201 -2.90 -8.30 -15.97
N GLU A 202 -1.90 -9.17 -15.93
CA GLU A 202 -1.23 -9.53 -14.68
C GLU A 202 -0.48 -8.32 -14.09
N GLU A 203 0.33 -7.64 -14.91
CA GLU A 203 1.05 -6.43 -14.49
C GLU A 203 0.10 -5.30 -14.08
N ALA A 204 -1.09 -5.19 -14.70
CA ALA A 204 -2.06 -4.14 -14.34
C ALA A 204 -2.64 -4.32 -12.93
N LYS A 205 -2.72 -5.56 -12.41
CA LYS A 205 -3.21 -5.81 -11.04
C LYS A 205 -2.31 -5.15 -9.99
N GLU A 206 -1.00 -5.16 -10.24
CA GLU A 206 0.00 -4.50 -9.39
C GLU A 206 -0.25 -3.00 -9.24
N PHE A 207 -0.98 -2.34 -10.13
CA PHE A 207 -1.25 -0.90 -9.99
C PHE A 207 -2.47 -0.60 -9.12
N VAL A 208 -3.28 -1.61 -8.81
CA VAL A 208 -4.56 -1.48 -8.11
C VAL A 208 -4.47 -2.05 -6.69
N TYR A 209 -4.25 -3.36 -6.58
CA TYR A 209 -4.20 -4.04 -5.30
C TYR A 209 -3.38 -5.31 -5.41
N THR A 210 -2.49 -5.50 -4.44
CA THR A 210 -1.75 -6.74 -4.24
C THR A 210 -1.91 -7.16 -2.80
N GLY A 211 -2.46 -8.36 -2.57
CA GLY A 211 -2.60 -8.91 -1.23
C GLY A 211 -1.24 -9.26 -0.65
N TRP A 212 -0.51 -8.28 -0.12
CA TRP A 212 0.80 -8.49 0.47
C TRP A 212 0.71 -9.41 1.69
N ASP A 213 1.48 -10.49 1.70
CA ASP A 213 1.47 -11.50 2.75
C ASP A 213 2.89 -11.72 3.27
N HIS A 214 3.18 -11.16 4.44
CA HIS A 214 4.49 -11.27 5.10
C HIS A 214 4.92 -12.71 5.39
N ALA A 215 3.99 -13.67 5.45
CA ALA A 215 4.30 -15.07 5.72
C ALA A 215 4.83 -15.81 4.49
N ARG A 216 4.53 -15.31 3.28
CA ARG A 216 5.00 -15.89 2.02
C ARG A 216 6.23 -15.14 1.54
N LYS A 217 7.39 -15.81 1.61
CA LYS A 217 8.58 -15.37 0.87
C LYS A 217 8.40 -15.82 -0.58
N GLU A 218 8.27 -14.85 -1.50
CA GLU A 218 8.39 -15.08 -2.95
C GLU A 218 9.85 -15.19 -3.39
#